data_AF-M2NF46-F1
#
_entry.id   AF-M2NF46-F1
#
_cell.length_a   1.000
_cell.length_b   1.000
_cell.length_c   1.000
_cell.angle_alpha   90.00
_cell.angle_beta   90.00
_cell.angle_gamma   90.00
#
_symmetry.space_group_name_H-M   'P 1'
#
loop_
_entity.id
_entity.type
_entity.pdbx_description
1 polymer ?
#
loop_
_entity_poly.entity_id
_entity_poly.type
_entity_poly.pdbx_seq_one_letter_code
_entity_poly.pdbx_strand_id
1 'polypeptide(L)'
;MKKILSLLIGFFIFSVSLILGLSLSIRPIITQIISEGIIGQVTTQGVLTVIENDLPDMSNDDMILFQKELTQSKIIYNFTDHTLYKISDSLLFNKAVTKISMQQEIKEYADEVISLIEKYSAPLLLTQKEKIITDIYTWGTILNNQIGTAIDYALQENSQLKLLILIYGILIRYLSLICIVFILLFSFILFMISKKLSILLKNEGFLLLISGMIQALLFPFLISHYSDIYTNMYIGMTPDLNISKTQMIGLQFIICGIIFLSISFINYFYKQRKGHQLN
;
A
#
# COMPACT_ATOMS: atom_id res chain seq x y z
N MET A 1 17.43 -23.78 -30.48
CA MET A 1 18.02 -22.72 -29.63
C MET A 1 17.18 -21.44 -29.56
N LYS A 2 16.90 -20.70 -30.65
CA LYS A 2 16.16 -19.42 -30.58
C LYS A 2 14.77 -19.49 -29.91
N LYS A 3 13.99 -20.56 -30.14
CA LYS A 3 12.68 -20.77 -29.49
C LYS A 3 12.79 -20.99 -27.98
N ILE A 4 13.74 -21.80 -27.53
CA ILE A 4 14.00 -22.10 -26.11
C ILE A 4 14.44 -20.82 -25.39
N LEU A 5 15.36 -20.06 -25.99
CA LEU A 5 15.83 -18.78 -25.44
C LEU A 5 14.68 -17.76 -25.31
N SER A 6 13.81 -17.65 -26.33
CA SER A 6 12.63 -16.78 -26.26
C SER A 6 11.66 -17.18 -25.15
N LEU A 7 11.52 -18.48 -24.89
CA LEU A 7 10.63 -18.99 -23.83
C LEU A 7 11.21 -18.69 -22.45
N LEU A 8 12.52 -18.87 -22.27
CA LEU A 8 13.22 -18.50 -21.03
C LEU A 8 13.09 -17.00 -20.73
N ILE A 9 13.32 -16.14 -21.72
CA ILE A 9 13.16 -14.68 -21.55
C ILE A 9 11.71 -14.33 -21.21
N GLY A 10 10.74 -14.98 -21.85
CA GLY A 10 9.32 -14.80 -21.53
C GLY A 10 9.00 -15.17 -20.07
N PHE A 11 9.58 -16.26 -19.57
CA PHE A 11 9.46 -16.63 -18.16
C PHE A 11 10.05 -15.57 -17.22
N PHE A 12 11.23 -15.02 -17.54
CA PHE A 12 11.82 -13.93 -16.76
C PHE A 12 10.93 -12.68 -16.75
N ILE A 13 10.42 -12.24 -17.91
CA ILE A 13 9.51 -11.08 -17.99
C ILE A 13 8.27 -11.35 -17.12
N PHE A 14 7.68 -12.54 -17.21
CA PHE A 14 6.53 -12.91 -16.40
C PHE A 14 6.82 -12.84 -14.89
N SER A 15 7.92 -13.43 -14.43
CA SER A 15 8.29 -13.40 -13.02
C SER A 15 8.56 -11.98 -12.53
N VAL A 16 9.27 -11.15 -13.31
CA VAL A 16 9.55 -9.76 -12.94
C VAL A 16 8.27 -8.93 -12.93
N SER A 17 7.33 -9.17 -13.84
CA SER A 17 6.00 -8.54 -13.84
C SER A 17 5.21 -8.89 -12.59
N LEU A 18 5.25 -10.15 -12.13
CA LEU A 18 4.61 -10.54 -10.86
C LEU A 18 5.20 -9.78 -9.66
N ILE A 19 6.54 -9.71 -9.58
CA ILE A 19 7.25 -8.98 -8.52
C ILE A 19 6.93 -7.48 -8.57
N LEU A 20 6.82 -6.89 -9.77
CA LEU A 20 6.45 -5.49 -9.95
C LEU A 20 5.09 -5.20 -9.30
N GLY A 21 4.06 -6.02 -9.57
CA GLY A 21 2.75 -5.80 -8.97
C GLY A 21 2.73 -5.95 -7.45
N LEU A 22 3.53 -6.89 -6.90
CA LEU A 22 3.74 -6.97 -5.46
C LEU A 22 4.40 -5.70 -4.92
N SER A 23 5.49 -5.24 -5.55
CA SER A 23 6.24 -4.07 -5.10
C SER A 23 5.38 -2.80 -5.00
N LEU A 24 4.42 -2.64 -5.92
CA LEU A 24 3.48 -1.52 -5.94
C LEU A 24 2.38 -1.64 -4.85
N SER A 25 2.13 -2.85 -4.35
CA SER A 25 1.08 -3.14 -3.36
C SER A 25 1.63 -3.26 -1.93
N ILE A 26 2.93 -3.48 -1.74
CA ILE A 26 3.55 -3.68 -0.42
C ILE A 26 3.34 -2.48 0.51
N ARG A 27 3.62 -1.26 0.03
CA ARG A 27 3.47 -0.04 0.84
C ARG A 27 2.05 0.11 1.42
N PRO A 28 0.97 0.16 0.60
CA PRO A 28 -0.36 0.39 1.14
C PRO A 28 -0.83 -0.72 2.08
N ILE A 29 -0.47 -1.98 1.82
CA ILE A 29 -0.82 -3.12 2.68
C ILE A 29 -0.14 -2.98 4.04
N ILE A 30 1.19 -2.76 4.08
CA ILE A 30 1.94 -2.63 5.33
C ILE A 30 1.46 -1.42 6.12
N THR A 31 1.25 -0.28 5.46
CA THR A 31 0.72 0.93 6.10
C THR A 31 -0.63 0.65 6.74
N GLN A 32 -1.54 -0.05 6.05
CA GLN A 32 -2.86 -0.36 6.60
C GLN A 32 -2.77 -1.29 7.81
N ILE A 33 -1.96 -2.35 7.72
CA ILE A 33 -1.74 -3.30 8.82
C ILE A 33 -1.24 -2.58 10.07
N ILE A 34 -0.25 -1.70 9.92
CA ILE A 34 0.32 -0.97 11.07
C ILE A 34 -0.64 0.12 11.57
N SER A 35 -1.32 0.79 10.64
CA SER A 35 -2.27 1.86 10.96
C SER A 35 -3.46 1.31 11.74
N GLU A 36 -4.20 0.35 11.20
CA GLU A 36 -5.37 -0.21 11.89
C GLU A 36 -4.93 -1.10 13.06
N GLY A 37 -3.84 -1.84 12.88
CA GLY A 37 -3.40 -2.88 13.80
C GLY A 37 -2.63 -2.41 15.03
N ILE A 38 -2.02 -1.24 14.99
CA ILE A 38 -1.17 -0.79 16.09
C ILE A 38 -1.53 0.63 16.46
N ILE A 39 -1.33 1.56 15.52
CA ILE A 39 -1.43 2.99 15.81
C ILE A 39 -2.89 3.38 16.07
N GLY A 40 -3.81 2.89 15.25
CA GLY A 40 -5.24 3.11 15.35
C GLY A 40 -5.80 2.61 16.67
N GLN A 41 -5.45 1.39 17.10
CA GLN A 41 -5.90 0.86 18.39
C GLN A 41 -5.38 1.66 19.58
N VAL A 42 -4.07 1.92 19.62
CA VAL A 42 -3.47 2.74 20.71
C VAL A 42 -4.11 4.12 20.73
N THR A 43 -4.39 4.68 19.56
CA THR A 43 -5.00 6.01 19.45
C THR A 43 -6.46 6.02 19.90
N THR A 44 -7.26 5.07 19.43
CA THR A 44 -8.66 4.90 19.84
C THR A 44 -8.78 4.69 21.35
N GLN A 45 -7.97 3.80 21.94
CA GLN A 45 -7.97 3.55 23.39
C GLN A 45 -7.55 4.79 24.19
N GLY A 46 -6.52 5.49 23.73
CA GLY A 46 -6.05 6.72 24.37
C GLY A 46 -7.11 7.82 24.33
N VAL A 47 -7.76 8.02 23.17
CA VAL A 47 -8.87 8.97 23.03
C VAL A 47 -10.01 8.61 23.96
N LEU A 48 -10.48 7.36 23.95
CA LEU A 48 -11.59 6.91 24.81
C LEU A 48 -11.30 7.13 26.29
N THR A 49 -10.06 6.88 26.72
CA THR A 49 -9.64 7.09 28.12
C THR A 49 -9.68 8.57 28.50
N VAL A 50 -9.30 9.44 27.57
CA VAL A 50 -9.17 10.88 27.81
C VAL A 50 -10.54 11.57 27.79
N ILE A 51 -11.48 11.06 27.00
CA ILE A 51 -12.82 11.67 26.83
C ILE A 51 -13.93 10.94 27.61
N GLU A 52 -13.61 9.89 28.37
CA GLU A 52 -14.57 9.00 29.02
C GLU A 52 -15.69 9.74 29.78
N ASN A 53 -15.33 10.79 30.52
CA ASN A 53 -16.26 11.57 31.33
C ASN A 53 -17.07 12.61 30.54
N ASP A 54 -16.67 12.89 29.31
CA ASP A 54 -17.31 13.87 28.43
C ASP A 54 -18.06 13.21 27.26
N LEU A 55 -18.02 11.87 27.18
CA LEU A 55 -18.71 11.11 26.17
C LEU A 55 -20.22 11.05 26.49
N PRO A 56 -21.10 11.42 25.55
CA PRO A 56 -22.54 11.22 25.71
C PRO A 56 -22.91 9.74 25.66
N ASP A 57 -24.07 9.39 26.22
CA ASP A 57 -24.60 8.03 26.19
C ASP A 57 -24.75 7.54 24.75
N MET A 58 -23.99 6.49 24.40
CA MET A 58 -24.06 5.76 23.14
C MET A 58 -24.57 4.35 23.40
N SER A 59 -25.29 3.78 22.45
CA SER A 59 -25.61 2.35 22.49
C SER A 59 -24.33 1.52 22.33
N ASN A 60 -24.35 0.25 22.77
CA ASN A 60 -23.21 -0.64 22.58
C ASN A 60 -22.87 -0.84 21.10
N ASP A 61 -23.87 -0.92 20.23
CA ASP A 61 -23.67 -1.09 18.78
C ASP A 61 -23.05 0.16 18.16
N ASP A 62 -23.50 1.34 18.56
CA ASP A 62 -22.95 2.63 18.11
C ASP A 62 -21.52 2.83 18.61
N MET A 63 -21.23 2.44 19.85
CA MET A 63 -19.88 2.48 20.42
C MET A 63 -18.90 1.58 19.62
N ILE A 64 -19.34 0.39 19.21
CA ILE A 64 -18.52 -0.51 18.38
C ILE A 64 -18.23 0.14 17.01
N LEU A 65 -19.24 0.74 16.39
CA LEU A 65 -19.07 1.43 15.10
C LEU A 65 -18.17 2.66 15.21
N PHE A 66 -18.35 3.46 16.27
CA PHE A 66 -17.50 4.60 16.60
C PHE A 66 -16.03 4.19 16.75
N GLN A 67 -15.75 3.15 17.53
CA GLN A 67 -14.38 2.63 17.72
C GLN A 67 -13.76 2.12 16.42
N LYS A 68 -14.58 1.47 15.56
CA LYS A 68 -14.13 1.00 14.26
C LYS A 68 -13.74 2.17 13.35
N GLU A 69 -14.57 3.21 13.25
CA GLU A 69 -14.29 4.37 12.40
C GLU A 69 -13.07 5.17 12.91
N LEU A 70 -12.89 5.31 14.22
CA LEU A 70 -11.67 5.91 14.79
C LEU A 70 -10.40 5.13 14.40
N THR A 71 -10.45 3.80 14.52
CA THR A 71 -9.32 2.92 14.19
C THR A 71 -8.97 2.96 12.70
N GLN A 72 -9.98 3.17 11.84
CA GLN A 72 -9.86 3.26 10.38
C GLN A 72 -9.70 4.70 9.86
N SER A 73 -9.41 5.66 10.76
CA SER A 73 -9.23 7.07 10.38
C SER A 73 -8.17 7.23 9.29
N LYS A 74 -8.54 7.98 8.24
CA LYS A 74 -7.64 8.33 7.14
C LYS A 74 -6.47 9.20 7.62
N ILE A 75 -6.69 9.98 8.68
CA ILE A 75 -5.66 10.84 9.27
C ILE A 75 -4.58 9.94 9.90
N ILE A 76 -4.98 8.93 10.67
CA ILE A 76 -4.06 7.93 11.24
C ILE A 76 -3.33 7.16 10.14
N TYR A 77 -4.03 6.76 9.07
CA TYR A 77 -3.41 6.08 7.93
C TYR A 77 -2.32 6.94 7.28
N ASN A 78 -2.63 8.19 6.96
CA ASN A 78 -1.68 9.11 6.32
C ASN A 78 -0.49 9.39 7.23
N PHE A 79 -0.74 9.58 8.52
CA PHE A 79 0.30 9.75 9.52
C PHE A 79 1.23 8.53 9.59
N THR A 80 0.67 7.33 9.62
CA THR A 80 1.42 6.06 9.62
C THR A 80 2.27 5.93 8.37
N ASP A 81 1.70 6.18 7.19
CA ASP A 81 2.39 6.10 5.90
C ASP A 81 3.58 7.06 5.85
N HIS A 82 3.35 8.30 6.27
CA HIS A 82 4.36 9.35 6.26
C HIS A 82 5.49 9.06 7.25
N THR A 83 5.16 8.50 8.42
CA THR A 83 6.13 8.10 9.43
C THR A 83 7.01 6.96 8.95
N LEU A 84 6.41 5.87 8.45
CA LEU A 84 7.16 4.75 7.89
C LEU A 84 8.05 5.19 6.72
N TYR A 85 7.55 6.09 5.87
CA TYR A 85 8.30 6.65 4.76
C TYR A 85 9.50 7.49 5.24
N LYS A 86 9.32 8.41 6.18
CA LYS A 86 10.41 9.26 6.69
C LYS A 86 11.49 8.47 7.40
N ILE A 87 11.09 7.50 8.24
CA ILE A 87 12.04 6.63 8.95
C ILE A 87 12.85 5.84 7.92
N SER A 88 12.21 5.21 6.94
CA SER A 88 12.93 4.47 5.91
C SER A 88 13.81 5.36 5.02
N ASP A 89 13.37 6.56 4.63
CA ASP A 89 14.17 7.51 3.84
C ASP A 89 15.43 7.96 4.58
N SER A 90 15.29 8.30 5.87
CA SER A 90 16.40 8.74 6.70
C SER A 90 17.46 7.65 6.86
N LEU A 91 17.05 6.40 7.08
CA LEU A 91 17.97 5.26 7.14
C LEU A 91 18.67 4.98 5.81
N LEU A 92 17.94 5.01 4.69
CA LEU A 92 18.50 4.73 3.37
C LEU A 92 19.60 5.71 2.97
N PHE A 93 19.48 6.97 3.37
CA PHE A 93 20.42 8.03 3.01
C PHE A 93 21.31 8.48 4.16
N ASN A 94 21.30 7.75 5.28
CA ASN A 94 22.06 8.09 6.48
C ASN A 94 21.85 9.56 6.93
N LYS A 95 20.61 10.03 6.84
CA LYS A 95 20.19 11.35 7.33
C LYS A 95 19.70 11.21 8.77
N ALA A 96 19.84 12.28 9.56
CA ALA A 96 19.16 12.35 10.85
C ALA A 96 17.65 12.18 10.64
N VAL A 97 17.00 11.37 11.48
CA VAL A 97 15.55 11.27 11.50
C VAL A 97 15.03 12.64 11.89
N THR A 98 14.46 13.38 10.93
CA THR A 98 13.78 14.63 11.27
C THR A 98 12.61 14.31 12.18
N LYS A 99 12.55 14.94 13.36
CA LYS A 99 11.44 14.80 14.30
C LYS A 99 10.13 14.94 13.53
N ILE A 100 9.31 13.90 13.58
CA ILE A 100 8.02 13.87 12.90
C ILE A 100 7.08 14.70 13.77
N SER A 101 6.56 15.80 13.24
CA SER A 101 5.54 16.59 13.92
C SER A 101 4.18 16.07 13.49
N MET A 102 3.33 15.75 14.46
CA MET A 102 1.93 15.35 14.25
C MET A 102 0.95 16.47 14.61
N GLN A 103 1.42 17.70 14.84
CA GLN A 103 0.58 18.73 15.46
C GLN A 103 -0.65 19.10 14.64
N GLN A 104 -0.55 19.03 13.31
CA GLN A 104 -1.68 19.29 12.43
C GLN A 104 -2.60 18.08 12.38
N GLU A 105 -2.04 16.88 12.22
CA GLU A 105 -2.77 15.62 12.19
C GLU A 105 -3.54 15.38 13.49
N ILE A 106 -2.98 15.71 14.65
CA ILE A 106 -3.65 15.64 15.96
C ILE A 106 -4.87 16.57 16.01
N LYS A 107 -4.76 17.79 15.46
CA LYS A 107 -5.88 18.74 15.44
C LYS A 107 -6.99 18.25 14.52
N GLU A 108 -6.65 17.86 13.29
CA GLU A 108 -7.62 17.33 12.33
C GLU A 108 -8.29 16.06 12.88
N TYR A 109 -7.54 15.21 13.60
CA TYR A 109 -8.08 14.01 14.24
C TYR A 109 -9.01 14.33 15.42
N ALA A 110 -8.71 15.35 16.22
CA ALA A 110 -9.61 15.81 17.27
C ALA A 110 -10.96 16.29 16.70
N ASP A 111 -10.92 17.01 15.57
CA ASP A 111 -12.14 17.43 14.86
C ASP A 111 -12.92 16.23 14.30
N GLU A 112 -12.23 15.23 13.75
CA GLU A 112 -12.83 13.96 13.29
C GLU A 112 -13.52 13.24 14.45
N VAL A 113 -12.89 13.15 15.62
CA VAL A 113 -13.49 12.53 16.82
C VAL A 113 -14.80 13.22 17.20
N ILE A 114 -14.83 14.56 17.24
CA ILE A 114 -16.07 15.31 17.52
C ILE A 114 -17.15 14.99 16.49
N SER A 115 -16.81 15.02 15.20
CA SER A 115 -17.77 14.70 14.13
C SER A 115 -18.32 13.28 14.24
N LEU A 116 -17.50 12.32 14.68
CA LEU A 116 -17.89 10.93 14.86
C LEU A 116 -18.78 10.76 16.10
N ILE A 117 -18.47 11.44 17.21
CA ILE A 117 -19.36 11.46 18.39
C ILE A 117 -20.74 11.95 17.96
N GLU A 118 -20.83 13.12 17.31
CA GLU A 118 -22.12 13.70 16.89
C GLU A 118 -22.87 12.89 15.83
N LYS A 119 -22.20 11.98 15.12
CA LYS A 119 -22.84 11.04 14.19
C LYS A 119 -23.55 9.89 14.91
N TYR A 120 -23.00 9.45 16.03
CA TYR A 120 -23.46 8.25 16.77
C TYR A 120 -24.14 8.57 18.10
N SER A 121 -24.16 9.83 18.51
CA SER A 121 -24.78 10.29 19.76
C SER A 121 -25.52 11.62 19.59
N ALA A 122 -26.04 12.15 20.70
CA ALA A 122 -26.57 13.51 20.75
C ALA A 122 -25.46 14.55 20.42
N PRO A 123 -25.83 15.72 19.86
CA PRO A 123 -24.90 16.82 19.62
C PRO A 123 -24.24 17.29 20.91
N LEU A 124 -22.95 17.62 20.84
CA LEU A 124 -22.18 18.08 21.98
C LEU A 124 -22.40 19.58 22.24
N LEU A 125 -22.39 19.98 23.51
CA LEU A 125 -22.33 21.39 23.88
C LEU A 125 -20.97 21.98 23.49
N LEU A 126 -20.94 23.29 23.17
CA LEU A 126 -19.70 23.97 22.75
C LEU A 126 -18.55 23.79 23.78
N THR A 127 -18.87 23.89 25.07
CA THR A 127 -17.91 23.69 26.16
C THR A 127 -17.37 22.27 26.24
N GLN A 128 -18.18 21.26 25.92
CA GLN A 128 -17.73 19.86 25.85
C GLN A 128 -16.82 19.65 24.64
N LYS A 129 -17.16 20.24 23.48
CA LYS A 129 -16.31 20.18 22.28
C LYS A 129 -14.93 20.77 22.53
N GLU A 130 -14.87 21.97 23.10
CA GLU A 130 -13.61 22.65 23.41
C GLU A 130 -12.73 21.84 24.37
N LYS A 131 -13.35 21.23 25.39
CA LYS A 131 -12.67 20.38 26.36
C LYS A 131 -12.10 19.11 25.70
N ILE A 132 -12.93 18.37 24.97
CA ILE A 132 -12.53 17.16 24.25
C ILE A 132 -11.38 17.45 23.29
N ILE A 133 -11.46 18.54 22.50
CA ILE A 133 -10.39 18.94 21.59
C ILE A 133 -9.09 19.21 22.34
N THR A 134 -9.15 19.92 23.47
CA THR A 134 -7.98 20.26 24.29
C THR A 134 -7.35 19.00 24.89
N ASP A 135 -8.16 18.08 25.38
CA ASP A 135 -7.72 16.86 26.02
C ASP A 135 -7.08 15.89 25.00
N ILE A 136 -7.70 15.72 23.83
CA ILE A 136 -7.13 14.95 22.70
C ILE A 136 -5.83 15.60 22.22
N TYR A 137 -5.78 16.94 22.11
CA TYR A 137 -4.57 17.63 21.69
C TYR A 137 -3.42 17.39 22.68
N THR A 138 -3.69 17.53 23.98
CA THR A 138 -2.70 17.31 25.03
C THR A 138 -2.18 15.87 25.01
N TRP A 139 -3.09 14.90 25.00
CA TRP A 139 -2.73 13.49 24.90
C TRP A 139 -1.94 13.17 23.62
N GLY A 140 -2.38 13.69 22.48
CA GLY A 140 -1.73 13.51 21.19
C GLY A 140 -0.31 14.07 21.17
N THR A 141 -0.06 15.22 21.80
CA THR A 141 1.29 15.78 21.90
C THR A 141 2.22 14.93 22.77
N ILE A 142 1.71 14.32 23.85
CA ILE A 142 2.45 13.37 24.69
C ILE A 142 2.80 12.13 23.86
N LEU A 143 1.82 11.54 23.18
CA LEU A 143 2.01 10.37 22.34
C LEU A 143 3.03 10.65 21.23
N ASN A 144 2.94 11.80 20.56
CA ASN A 144 3.89 12.18 19.50
C ASN A 144 5.34 12.24 20.01
N ASN A 145 5.55 12.78 21.21
CA ASN A 145 6.88 12.79 21.82
C ASN A 145 7.37 11.38 22.17
N GLN A 146 6.50 10.52 22.71
CA GLN A 146 6.84 9.13 23.04
C GLN A 146 7.20 8.31 21.80
N ILE A 147 6.41 8.43 20.73
CA ILE A 147 6.68 7.80 19.43
C ILE A 147 8.05 8.25 18.90
N GLY A 148 8.32 9.56 18.93
CA GLY A 148 9.63 10.10 18.51
C GLY A 148 10.79 9.46 19.27
N THR A 149 10.71 9.42 20.61
CA THR A 149 11.76 8.81 21.44
C THR A 149 11.92 7.30 21.22
N ALA A 150 10.81 6.59 21.03
CA ALA A 150 10.82 5.15 20.79
C ALA A 150 11.45 4.80 19.44
N ILE A 151 11.17 5.61 18.40
CA ILE A 151 11.82 5.48 17.09
C ILE A 151 13.32 5.70 17.23
N ASP A 152 13.75 6.80 17.86
CA ASP A 152 15.17 7.12 18.01
C ASP A 152 15.93 6.00 18.76
N TYR A 153 15.35 5.51 19.85
CA TYR A 153 15.90 4.39 20.62
C TYR A 153 15.99 3.10 19.79
N ALA A 154 14.88 2.72 19.12
CA ALA A 154 14.82 1.50 18.34
C ALA A 154 15.81 1.50 17.16
N LEU A 155 16.08 2.66 16.56
CA LEU A 155 17.03 2.78 15.46
C LEU A 155 18.50 2.80 15.91
N GLN A 156 18.79 3.22 17.13
CA GLN A 156 20.14 3.25 17.69
C GLN A 156 20.54 1.90 18.30
N GLU A 157 19.65 1.27 19.06
CA GLU A 157 19.99 0.06 19.83
C GLU A 157 19.61 -1.25 19.12
N ASN A 158 18.61 -1.26 18.24
CA ASN A 158 18.12 -2.49 17.61
C ASN A 158 18.56 -2.63 16.15
N SER A 159 19.68 -3.32 15.94
CA SER A 159 20.27 -3.56 14.61
C SER A 159 19.36 -4.36 13.67
N GLN A 160 18.57 -5.29 14.18
CA GLN A 160 17.64 -6.11 13.38
C GLN A 160 16.48 -5.28 12.86
N LEU A 161 15.88 -4.44 13.73
CA LEU A 161 14.78 -3.56 13.35
C LEU A 161 15.24 -2.48 12.35
N LYS A 162 16.44 -1.93 12.57
CA LYS A 162 17.08 -1.03 11.60
C LYS A 162 17.25 -1.68 10.23
N LEU A 163 17.71 -2.93 10.17
CA LEU A 163 17.87 -3.69 8.94
C LEU A 163 16.50 -3.96 8.27
N LEU A 164 15.48 -4.29 9.05
CA LEU A 164 14.13 -4.54 8.53
C LEU A 164 13.53 -3.29 7.87
N ILE A 165 13.64 -2.12 8.52
CA ILE A 165 13.14 -0.86 7.97
C ILE A 165 13.95 -0.44 6.73
N LEU A 166 15.25 -0.72 6.71
CA LEU A 166 16.09 -0.49 5.54
C LEU A 166 15.64 -1.36 4.35
N ILE A 167 15.39 -2.66 4.58
CA ILE A 167 14.84 -3.55 3.56
C ILE A 167 13.49 -3.04 3.06
N TYR A 168 12.57 -2.68 3.96
CA TYR A 168 11.28 -2.08 3.63
C TYR A 168 11.44 -0.84 2.73
N GLY A 169 12.36 0.06 3.09
CA GLY A 169 12.69 1.25 2.30
C GLY A 169 13.20 0.93 0.90
N ILE A 170 14.10 -0.04 0.77
CA ILE A 170 14.62 -0.49 -0.54
C ILE A 170 13.48 -1.04 -1.40
N LEU A 171 12.64 -1.90 -0.81
CA LEU A 171 11.53 -2.56 -1.51
C LEU A 171 10.53 -1.53 -2.06
N ILE A 172 10.19 -0.50 -1.28
CA ILE A 172 9.21 0.50 -1.71
C ILE A 172 9.79 1.47 -2.73
N ARG A 173 11.06 1.84 -2.59
CA ARG A 173 11.63 2.90 -3.41
C ARG A 173 12.23 2.42 -4.73
N TYR A 174 12.96 1.31 -4.70
CA TYR A 174 13.79 0.91 -5.84
C TYR A 174 13.25 -0.32 -6.55
N LEU A 175 12.56 -1.23 -5.85
CA LEU A 175 12.17 -2.51 -6.45
C LEU A 175 11.29 -2.33 -7.70
N SER A 176 10.31 -1.44 -7.66
CA SER A 176 9.43 -1.17 -8.80
C SER A 176 10.22 -0.66 -10.00
N LEU A 177 11.13 0.29 -9.79
CA LEU A 177 12.00 0.86 -10.84
C LEU A 177 12.96 -0.20 -11.41
N ILE A 178 13.57 -1.02 -10.54
CA ILE A 178 14.44 -2.13 -10.93
C ILE A 178 13.66 -3.12 -11.81
N CYS A 179 12.45 -3.51 -11.41
CA CYS A 179 11.60 -4.39 -12.18
C CYS A 179 11.26 -3.82 -13.57
N ILE A 180 10.91 -2.53 -13.65
CA ILE A 180 10.63 -1.86 -14.93
C ILE A 180 11.84 -1.90 -15.86
N VAL A 181 13.04 -1.59 -15.34
CA VAL A 181 14.29 -1.63 -16.12
C VAL A 181 14.57 -3.05 -16.65
N PHE A 182 14.39 -4.08 -15.81
CA PHE A 182 14.58 -5.46 -16.23
C PHE A 182 13.56 -5.90 -17.30
N ILE A 183 12.29 -5.53 -17.15
CA ILE A 183 11.26 -5.81 -18.16
C ILE A 183 11.68 -5.21 -19.50
N LEU A 184 12.03 -3.92 -19.54
CA LEU A 184 12.47 -3.24 -20.76
C LEU A 184 13.72 -3.88 -21.38
N LEU A 185 14.70 -4.26 -20.56
CA LEU A 185 15.92 -4.91 -21.03
C LEU A 185 15.62 -6.28 -21.67
N PHE A 186 14.80 -7.11 -21.01
CA PHE A 186 14.42 -8.42 -21.55
C PHE A 186 13.52 -8.31 -22.79
N SER A 187 12.62 -7.34 -22.82
CA SER A 187 11.82 -6.97 -23.99
C SER A 187 12.70 -6.62 -25.19
N PHE A 188 13.74 -5.81 -24.99
CA PHE A 188 14.70 -5.45 -26.03
C PHE A 188 15.46 -6.67 -26.55
N ILE A 189 15.92 -7.56 -25.67
CA ILE A 189 16.58 -8.81 -26.08
C ILE A 189 15.62 -9.69 -26.90
N LEU A 190 14.35 -9.78 -26.47
CA LEU A 190 13.33 -10.56 -27.18
C LEU A 190 13.02 -9.97 -28.57
N PHE A 191 13.04 -8.64 -28.70
CA PHE A 191 12.96 -7.95 -29.99
C PHE A 191 14.12 -8.32 -30.92
N MET A 192 15.36 -8.29 -30.41
CA MET A 192 16.57 -8.62 -31.19
C MET A 192 16.53 -10.06 -31.73
N ILE A 193 15.98 -11.00 -30.97
CA ILE A 193 15.83 -12.41 -31.38
C ILE A 193 14.72 -12.57 -32.42
N SER A 194 13.55 -11.98 -32.16
CA SER A 194 12.33 -12.18 -32.97
C SER A 194 12.36 -11.39 -34.28
N LYS A 195 13.04 -10.23 -34.30
CA LYS A 195 13.11 -9.26 -35.42
C LYS A 195 11.74 -8.84 -35.97
N LYS A 196 10.66 -9.10 -35.24
CA LYS A 196 9.28 -8.86 -35.65
C LYS A 196 8.50 -8.32 -34.47
N LEU A 197 8.15 -7.04 -34.55
CA LEU A 197 7.39 -6.33 -33.53
C LEU A 197 6.06 -7.03 -33.21
N SER A 198 5.36 -7.60 -34.20
CA SER A 198 4.10 -8.32 -33.95
C SER A 198 4.28 -9.57 -33.08
N ILE A 199 5.40 -10.29 -33.21
CA ILE A 199 5.67 -11.47 -32.38
C ILE A 199 6.03 -11.06 -30.96
N LEU A 200 6.82 -9.99 -30.80
CA LEU A 200 7.14 -9.40 -29.50
C LEU A 200 5.87 -8.98 -28.75
N LEU A 201 5.06 -8.12 -29.38
CA LEU A 201 3.83 -7.59 -28.79
C LEU A 201 2.82 -8.69 -28.45
N LYS A 202 2.73 -9.74 -29.27
CA LYS A 202 1.88 -10.90 -28.96
C LYS A 202 2.34 -11.63 -27.70
N ASN A 203 3.65 -11.89 -27.60
CA ASN A 203 4.21 -12.62 -26.46
C ASN A 203 4.08 -11.78 -25.18
N GLU A 204 4.50 -10.51 -25.20
CA GLU A 204 4.38 -9.62 -24.05
C GLU A 204 2.93 -9.39 -23.64
N GLY A 205 2.04 -9.19 -24.61
CA GLY A 205 0.62 -9.02 -24.36
C GLY A 205 0.02 -10.23 -23.63
N PHE A 206 0.39 -11.45 -24.03
CA PHE A 206 -0.05 -12.67 -23.35
C PHE A 206 0.53 -12.80 -21.93
N LEU A 207 1.82 -12.50 -21.74
CA LEU A 207 2.46 -12.56 -20.42
C LEU A 207 1.89 -11.53 -19.44
N LEU A 208 1.63 -10.31 -19.91
CA LEU A 208 0.97 -9.25 -19.14
C LEU A 208 -0.47 -9.64 -18.77
N LEU A 209 -1.19 -10.27 -19.68
CA LEU A 209 -2.56 -10.75 -19.41
C LEU A 209 -2.56 -11.80 -18.30
N ILE A 210 -1.71 -12.84 -18.39
CA ILE A 210 -1.64 -13.88 -17.34
C ILE A 210 -1.15 -13.30 -16.01
N SER A 211 -0.09 -12.50 -16.01
CA SER A 211 0.42 -11.90 -14.77
C SER A 211 -0.61 -10.96 -14.14
N GLY A 212 -1.33 -10.18 -14.95
CA GLY A 212 -2.43 -9.34 -14.50
C GLY A 212 -3.59 -10.14 -13.92
N MET A 213 -3.97 -11.28 -14.51
CA MET A 213 -4.99 -12.17 -13.93
C MET A 213 -4.56 -12.73 -12.57
N ILE A 214 -3.31 -13.17 -12.45
CA ILE A 214 -2.76 -13.66 -11.17
C ILE A 214 -2.78 -12.54 -10.13
N GLN A 215 -2.35 -11.33 -10.48
CA GLN A 215 -2.36 -10.19 -9.56
C GLN A 215 -3.75 -9.68 -9.21
N ALA A 216 -4.71 -9.71 -10.14
CA ALA A 216 -6.06 -9.21 -9.92
C ALA A 216 -6.95 -10.20 -9.15
N LEU A 217 -6.66 -11.50 -9.21
CA LEU A 217 -7.50 -12.54 -8.64
C LEU A 217 -6.78 -13.34 -7.55
N LEU A 218 -5.63 -13.93 -7.88
CA LEU A 218 -4.93 -14.86 -6.98
C LEU A 218 -4.31 -14.14 -5.79
N PHE A 219 -3.58 -13.04 -6.01
CA PHE A 219 -2.94 -12.30 -4.91
C PHE A 219 -3.96 -11.74 -3.91
N PRO A 220 -5.06 -11.11 -4.35
CA PRO A 220 -6.12 -10.69 -3.46
C PRO A 220 -6.67 -11.82 -2.60
N PHE A 221 -6.96 -12.96 -3.23
CA PHE A 221 -7.46 -14.14 -2.53
C PHE A 221 -6.48 -14.66 -1.48
N LEU A 222 -5.18 -14.73 -1.82
CA LEU A 222 -4.13 -15.16 -0.89
C LEU A 222 -3.99 -14.18 0.28
N ILE A 223 -4.01 -12.87 0.00
CA ILE A 223 -3.94 -11.85 1.04
C ILE A 223 -5.14 -11.97 1.96
N SER A 224 -6.38 -12.01 1.44
CA SER A 224 -7.57 -12.14 2.30
C SER A 224 -7.56 -13.43 3.12
N HIS A 225 -7.12 -14.56 2.54
CA HIS A 225 -7.18 -15.83 3.24
C HIS A 225 -6.11 -15.98 4.33
N TYR A 226 -4.89 -15.50 4.07
CA TYR A 226 -3.78 -15.67 4.99
C TYR A 226 -3.56 -14.47 5.92
N SER A 227 -4.02 -13.27 5.54
CA SER A 227 -3.83 -12.07 6.36
C SER A 227 -4.43 -12.25 7.74
N ASP A 228 -5.69 -12.67 7.85
CA ASP A 228 -6.36 -12.87 9.14
C ASP A 228 -5.56 -13.76 10.09
N ILE A 229 -4.99 -14.86 9.58
CA ILE A 229 -4.18 -15.79 10.37
C ILE A 229 -2.91 -15.09 10.86
N TYR A 230 -2.18 -14.45 9.96
CA TYR A 230 -0.90 -13.83 10.29
C TYR A 230 -1.06 -12.57 11.15
N THR A 231 -2.02 -11.71 10.83
CA THR A 231 -2.27 -10.49 11.61
C THR A 231 -2.81 -10.85 12.99
N ASN A 232 -3.64 -11.89 13.11
CA ASN A 232 -4.08 -12.34 14.43
C ASN A 232 -2.92 -12.94 15.24
N MET A 233 -2.03 -13.69 14.58
CA MET A 233 -0.86 -14.24 15.24
C MET A 233 0.12 -13.17 15.73
N TYR A 234 0.37 -12.14 14.93
CA TYR A 234 1.42 -11.14 15.22
C TYR A 234 0.92 -9.87 15.91
N ILE A 235 -0.35 -9.53 15.71
CA ILE A 235 -0.95 -8.26 16.16
C ILE A 235 -2.24 -8.51 16.97
N GLY A 236 -2.71 -9.77 17.08
CA GLY A 236 -3.90 -10.11 17.86
C GLY A 236 -5.23 -9.69 17.24
N MET A 237 -5.25 -9.34 15.95
CA MET A 237 -6.48 -8.94 15.26
C MET A 237 -6.49 -9.25 13.75
N THR A 238 -7.66 -9.08 13.15
CA THR A 238 -7.91 -9.22 11.71
C THR A 238 -8.28 -7.85 11.11
N PRO A 239 -7.30 -7.07 10.60
CA PRO A 239 -7.57 -5.79 9.95
C PRO A 239 -8.31 -6.03 8.62
N ASP A 240 -9.23 -5.13 8.28
CA ASP A 240 -10.02 -5.24 7.04
C ASP A 240 -9.18 -4.73 5.87
N LEU A 241 -8.28 -5.59 5.37
CA LEU A 241 -7.31 -5.19 4.36
C LEU A 241 -7.99 -4.73 3.08
N ASN A 242 -7.69 -3.50 2.67
CA ASN A 242 -8.14 -2.92 1.43
C ASN A 242 -7.27 -3.43 0.28
N ILE A 243 -7.68 -4.57 -0.26
CA ILE A 243 -6.99 -5.26 -1.34
C ILE A 243 -7.27 -4.62 -2.72
N SER A 244 -8.13 -3.60 -2.78
CA SER A 244 -8.52 -2.94 -4.03
C SER A 244 -7.33 -2.39 -4.82
N LYS A 245 -6.27 -1.93 -4.14
CA LYS A 245 -5.05 -1.45 -4.82
C LYS A 245 -4.35 -2.58 -5.59
N THR A 246 -4.22 -3.77 -4.99
CA THR A 246 -3.65 -4.95 -5.66
C THR A 246 -4.49 -5.37 -6.87
N GLN A 247 -5.81 -5.34 -6.72
CA GLN A 247 -6.76 -5.63 -7.80
C GLN A 247 -6.63 -4.62 -8.95
N MET A 248 -6.56 -3.31 -8.64
CA MET A 248 -6.39 -2.25 -9.64
C MET A 248 -5.08 -2.40 -10.42
N ILE A 249 -3.98 -2.75 -9.75
CA ILE A 249 -2.69 -2.99 -10.43
C ILE A 249 -2.80 -4.19 -11.39
N GLY A 250 -3.41 -5.29 -10.94
CA GLY A 250 -3.64 -6.45 -11.81
C GLY A 250 -4.53 -6.11 -13.02
N LEU A 251 -5.57 -5.31 -12.83
CA LEU A 251 -6.43 -4.82 -13.91
C LEU A 251 -5.66 -3.96 -14.92
N GLN A 252 -4.77 -3.08 -14.45
CA GLN A 252 -3.90 -2.29 -15.34
C GLN A 252 -3.03 -3.20 -16.22
N PHE A 253 -2.49 -4.28 -15.67
CA PHE A 253 -1.68 -5.24 -16.43
C PHE A 253 -2.51 -5.97 -17.48
N ILE A 254 -3.74 -6.37 -17.14
CA ILE A 254 -4.69 -6.96 -18.10
C ILE A 254 -4.96 -5.99 -19.26
N ILE A 255 -5.26 -4.72 -18.95
CA ILE A 255 -5.53 -3.69 -19.96
C ILE A 255 -4.32 -3.50 -20.88
N CYS A 256 -3.11 -3.37 -20.33
CA CYS A 256 -1.88 -3.30 -21.11
C CYS A 256 -1.69 -4.53 -22.01
N GLY A 257 -1.97 -5.73 -21.49
CA GLY A 257 -1.92 -6.97 -22.25
C GLY A 257 -2.86 -7.00 -23.45
N ILE A 258 -4.12 -6.57 -23.25
CA ILE A 258 -5.14 -6.47 -24.31
C ILE A 258 -4.71 -5.46 -25.39
N ILE A 259 -4.18 -4.31 -25.00
CA ILE A 259 -3.68 -3.29 -25.94
C ILE A 259 -2.55 -3.86 -26.80
N PHE A 260 -1.58 -4.55 -26.20
CA PHE A 260 -0.44 -5.14 -26.93
C PHE A 260 -0.89 -6.23 -27.92
N LEU A 261 -1.82 -7.09 -27.51
CA LEU A 261 -2.42 -8.10 -28.38
C LEU A 261 -3.16 -7.46 -29.56
N SER A 262 -3.91 -6.39 -29.30
CA SER A 262 -4.68 -5.67 -30.33
C SER A 262 -3.76 -5.01 -31.36
N ILE A 263 -2.70 -4.32 -30.92
CA ILE A 263 -1.70 -3.71 -31.82
C ILE A 263 -0.97 -4.78 -32.64
N SER A 264 -0.63 -5.91 -32.02
CA SER A 264 -0.03 -7.05 -32.72
C SER A 264 -0.93 -7.55 -33.85
N PHE A 265 -2.22 -7.71 -33.58
CA PHE A 265 -3.20 -8.17 -34.56
C PHE A 265 -3.35 -7.18 -35.72
N ILE A 266 -3.51 -5.89 -35.43
CA ILE A 266 -3.62 -4.83 -36.45
C ILE A 266 -2.37 -4.81 -37.36
N ASN A 267 -1.17 -4.89 -36.77
CA ASN A 267 0.09 -4.89 -37.53
C ASN A 267 0.20 -6.14 -38.44
N TYR A 268 -0.27 -7.30 -37.97
CA TYR A 268 -0.33 -8.51 -38.78
C TYR A 268 -1.23 -8.34 -40.02
N PHE A 269 -2.46 -7.83 -39.83
CA PHE A 269 -3.40 -7.60 -40.94
C PHE A 269 -2.92 -6.52 -41.92
N TYR A 270 -2.33 -5.43 -41.41
CA TYR A 270 -1.79 -4.37 -42.26
C TYR A 270 -0.67 -4.89 -43.18
N LYS A 271 0.21 -5.74 -42.67
CA LYS A 271 1.27 -6.37 -43.49
C LYS A 271 0.72 -7.36 -44.52
N GLN A 272 -0.32 -8.13 -44.19
CA GLN A 272 -0.98 -9.00 -45.18
C GLN A 272 -1.64 -8.20 -46.31
N ARG A 273 -2.32 -7.09 -46.00
CA ARG A 273 -2.93 -6.22 -47.02
C ARG A 273 -1.90 -5.60 -47.97
N LYS A 274 -0.75 -5.11 -47.46
CA LYS A 274 0.33 -4.60 -48.32
C LYS A 274 1.00 -5.68 -49.17
N GLY A 275 1.13 -6.91 -48.65
CA GLY A 275 1.67 -8.04 -49.41
C GLY A 275 0.77 -8.45 -50.59
N HIS A 276 -0.54 -8.25 -50.49
CA HIS A 276 -1.49 -8.50 -51.58
C HIS A 276 -1.58 -7.39 -52.63
N GLN A 277 -1.04 -6.20 -52.39
CA GLN A 277 -1.04 -5.08 -53.36
C GLN A 277 0.20 -5.04 -54.27
N LEU A 278 1.15 -5.96 -54.08
CA LEU A 278 2.42 -6.03 -54.81
C LEU A 278 2.54 -7.28 -55.71
N ASN A 279 1.47 -8.07 -55.85
CA ASN A 279 1.33 -9.18 -56.79
C ASN A 279 0.17 -8.88 -57.74
#